data_AF-A0A1J3E863-F1
#
_entry.id   AF-A0A1J3E863-F1
#
_cell.length_a   1.000
_cell.length_b   1.000
_cell.length_c   1.000
_cell.angle_alpha   90.00
_cell.angle_beta   90.00
_cell.angle_gamma   90.00
#
_symmetry.space_group_name_H-M   'P 1'
#
loop_
_entity.id
_entity.type
_entity.pdbx_description
1 polymer ?
#
loop_
_entity_poly.entity_id
_entity_poly.type
_entity_poly.pdbx_seq_one_letter_code
_entity_poly.pdbx_strand_id
1 'polypeptide(L)'
;SSGSFKKGFSKGSKGLWSLGRSIGLGVSRAVFPEDLKATEKKIFDPQDKFLLLCNKLFVTSCILAVSVDPLFLYLPFVNDKEKCIGIDKRLAIIATTLRTVIDSFYLFHMALRFRTAFVAPSSRVFGRGELVIDPPQIAKRYLQQYFIIDFLSVLPLPQIVVWRFLYTSRGANVLATKQALRCIILIQYIPRIIRIYPLSSELKRTAGVFAETAWAGAAYYLLLYMLASHIVGALWYLLALERNNSCWSRACRNNSQDCKRNFLFCGNEDMDGYAAWSTIKESVLQTNCPVNVTDGDSPPFDFGIYLRALSSGIVSSNSFVSKYFFCLWWGLQNLSTLGQGLQTSTYPGEVIFSIALAIAGLLLFALLIGNMQT
;
A
#
# COMPACT_ATOMS: atom_id res chain seq x y z
N SER A 1 -20.22 82.84 -39.10
CA SER A 1 -20.43 81.92 -40.24
C SER A 1 -21.23 80.74 -39.70
N SER A 2 -22.56 80.75 -39.80
CA SER A 2 -23.34 80.17 -40.93
C SER A 2 -23.08 78.67 -41.05
N GLY A 3 -24.04 77.74 -40.95
CA GLY A 3 -25.49 77.78 -40.83
C GLY A 3 -25.95 76.34 -40.51
N SER A 4 -26.98 76.15 -39.68
CA SER A 4 -28.40 76.10 -40.08
C SER A 4 -28.83 74.76 -40.69
N PHE A 5 -29.72 74.03 -40.01
CA PHE A 5 -31.13 73.72 -40.40
C PHE A 5 -31.62 72.55 -39.53
N LYS A 6 -32.58 72.77 -38.59
CA LYS A 6 -34.06 72.64 -38.73
C LYS A 6 -34.45 71.28 -39.31
N LYS A 7 -35.35 70.47 -38.73
CA LYS A 7 -36.70 70.74 -38.20
C LYS A 7 -37.16 69.42 -37.53
N GLY A 8 -37.78 69.40 -36.35
CA GLY A 8 -39.25 69.46 -36.16
C GLY A 8 -39.91 68.13 -36.57
N PHE A 9 -40.70 67.39 -35.77
CA PHE A 9 -41.82 67.80 -34.92
C PHE A 9 -42.23 66.56 -34.07
N SER A 10 -42.55 66.72 -32.77
CA SER A 10 -43.93 66.67 -32.20
C SER A 10 -44.52 65.25 -32.08
N LYS A 11 -45.16 64.79 -31.01
CA LYS A 11 -45.66 65.35 -29.75
C LYS A 11 -46.51 64.23 -29.11
N GLY A 12 -46.55 64.15 -27.79
CA GLY A 12 -47.47 63.28 -27.05
C GLY A 12 -46.85 62.80 -25.75
N SER A 13 -46.84 63.60 -24.67
CA SER A 13 -47.99 63.77 -23.75
C SER A 13 -48.32 62.41 -23.11
N LYS A 14 -48.13 62.14 -21.82
CA LYS A 14 -48.23 62.95 -20.61
C LYS A 14 -47.25 62.41 -19.58
N GLY A 15 -46.64 63.32 -18.84
CA GLY A 15 -46.05 62.98 -17.55
C GLY A 15 -47.15 62.68 -16.53
N LEU A 16 -46.80 61.86 -15.54
CA LEU A 16 -47.01 62.25 -14.16
C LEU A 16 -45.93 61.62 -13.29
N TRP A 17 -45.13 62.54 -12.74
CA TRP A 17 -44.19 62.35 -11.67
C TRP A 17 -44.88 61.89 -10.39
N SER A 18 -44.23 60.99 -9.66
CA SER A 18 -43.82 61.20 -8.26
C SER A 18 -43.10 59.94 -7.78
N LEU A 19 -41.78 59.99 -7.62
CA LEU A 19 -41.05 60.39 -6.40
C LEU A 19 -40.77 59.17 -5.51
N GLY A 20 -39.50 58.86 -5.29
CA GLY A 20 -39.10 57.92 -4.23
C GLY A 20 -37.76 57.24 -4.46
N ARG A 21 -36.69 57.95 -4.11
CA ARG A 21 -35.31 57.44 -3.96
C ARG A 21 -35.26 56.10 -3.22
N SER A 22 -34.34 55.22 -3.63
CA SER A 22 -33.17 54.85 -2.81
C SER A 22 -32.38 53.76 -3.51
N ILE A 23 -31.10 54.04 -3.74
CA ILE A 23 -30.08 53.07 -4.12
C ILE A 23 -29.91 52.11 -2.93
N GLY A 24 -30.12 50.82 -3.19
CA GLY A 24 -29.75 49.74 -2.30
C GLY A 24 -29.41 48.52 -3.14
N LEU A 25 -28.12 48.29 -3.35
CA LEU A 25 -27.59 47.00 -3.80
C LEU A 25 -28.05 45.94 -2.79
N GLY A 26 -29.17 45.30 -3.13
CA GLY A 26 -29.72 44.16 -2.40
C GLY A 26 -28.80 42.97 -2.59
N VAL A 27 -27.95 42.74 -1.60
CA VAL A 27 -27.39 41.44 -1.25
C VAL A 27 -28.50 40.41 -1.42
N SER A 28 -28.32 39.45 -2.33
CA SER A 28 -29.14 38.23 -2.39
C SER A 28 -28.81 37.41 -1.14
N ARG A 29 -29.37 37.85 -0.02
CA ARG A 29 -29.37 37.12 1.24
C ARG A 29 -30.41 36.03 1.09
N ALA A 30 -30.08 34.98 0.34
CA ALA A 30 -30.74 33.69 0.47
C ALA A 30 -30.17 33.00 1.72
N VAL A 31 -30.37 33.61 2.89
CA VAL A 31 -30.44 32.88 4.14
C VAL A 31 -31.90 32.46 4.21
N PHE A 32 -32.21 31.29 3.64
CA PHE A 32 -33.54 30.72 3.83
C PHE A 32 -33.60 30.07 5.22
N PRO A 33 -34.76 30.24 5.90
CA PRO A 33 -35.00 29.85 7.28
C PRO A 33 -35.06 28.32 7.40
N GLU A 34 -35.07 27.85 8.65
CA GLU A 34 -35.22 26.48 9.17
C GLU A 34 -36.27 25.52 8.55
N ASP A 35 -36.68 25.67 7.29
CA ASP A 35 -37.77 24.90 6.66
C ASP A 35 -37.34 24.12 5.40
N LEU A 36 -36.11 23.59 5.36
CA LEU A 36 -35.93 22.29 4.73
C LEU A 36 -36.08 21.23 5.82
N LYS A 37 -37.25 20.59 5.85
CA LYS A 37 -37.37 19.18 6.23
C LYS A 37 -36.48 18.34 5.30
N ALA A 38 -35.17 18.55 5.39
CA ALA A 38 -34.18 17.66 4.84
C ALA A 38 -34.36 16.37 5.63
N THR A 39 -34.86 15.33 4.96
CA THR A 39 -34.65 13.92 5.33
C THR A 39 -33.41 13.85 6.22
N GLU A 40 -33.55 13.47 7.50
CA GLU A 40 -32.47 13.45 8.52
C GLU A 40 -31.32 12.53 8.08
N LYS A 41 -30.61 12.92 7.04
CA LYS A 41 -29.33 12.39 6.66
C LYS A 41 -28.39 13.20 7.52
N LYS A 42 -28.09 12.69 8.71
CA LYS A 42 -27.11 13.29 9.62
C LYS A 42 -25.81 13.51 8.85
N ILE A 43 -25.47 14.78 8.61
CA ILE A 43 -24.22 15.20 7.99
C ILE A 43 -23.32 15.66 9.11
N PHE A 44 -22.09 15.16 9.12
CA PHE A 44 -21.12 15.48 10.14
C PHE A 44 -20.34 16.73 9.76
N ASP A 45 -20.21 17.64 10.72
CA ASP A 45 -19.30 18.77 10.63
C ASP A 45 -17.85 18.25 10.70
N PRO A 46 -16.95 18.59 9.75
CA PRO A 46 -15.55 18.19 9.78
C PRO A 46 -14.79 18.58 11.07
N GLN A 47 -15.30 19.54 11.87
CA GLN A 47 -14.72 19.94 13.15
C GLN A 47 -15.27 19.15 14.35
N ASP A 48 -16.20 18.22 14.14
CA ASP A 48 -16.73 17.37 15.21
C ASP A 48 -15.61 16.54 15.86
N LYS A 49 -15.58 16.53 17.20
CA LYS A 49 -14.64 15.74 18.01
C LYS A 49 -14.67 14.26 17.63
N PHE A 50 -15.84 13.72 17.28
CA PHE A 50 -15.97 12.34 16.83
C PHE A 50 -15.22 12.09 15.52
N LEU A 51 -15.36 12.99 14.53
CA LEU A 51 -14.65 12.87 13.26
C LEU A 51 -13.15 13.08 13.41
N LEU A 52 -12.72 14.00 14.28
CA LEU A 52 -11.31 14.17 14.61
C LEU A 52 -10.72 12.90 15.22
N LEU A 53 -11.44 12.24 16.13
CA LEU A 53 -11.03 10.95 16.69
C LEU A 53 -10.99 9.86 15.60
N CYS A 54 -12.02 9.77 14.76
CA CYS A 54 -12.06 8.81 13.66
C CYS A 54 -10.90 9.01 12.67
N ASN A 55 -10.55 10.26 12.35
CA ASN A 55 -9.41 10.58 11.51
C ASN A 55 -8.08 10.15 12.15
N LYS A 56 -7.91 10.31 13.47
CA LYS A 56 -6.73 9.80 14.19
C LYS A 56 -6.65 8.27 14.13
N LEU A 57 -7.75 7.57 14.42
CA LEU A 57 -7.80 6.11 14.33
C LEU A 57 -7.55 5.62 12.90
N PHE A 58 -8.03 6.38 11.90
CA PHE A 58 -7.77 6.12 10.49
C PHE A 58 -6.30 6.22 10.13
N VAL A 59 -5.58 7.21 10.64
CA VAL A 59 -4.12 7.31 10.47
C VAL A 59 -3.46 6.01 10.92
N THR A 60 -3.75 5.61 12.16
CA THR A 60 -3.19 4.41 12.76
C THR A 60 -3.55 3.17 11.93
N SER A 61 -4.80 3.06 11.48
CA SER A 61 -5.24 1.95 10.63
C SER A 61 -4.50 1.90 9.28
N CYS A 62 -4.15 3.04 8.69
CA CYS A 62 -3.39 3.09 7.44
C CYS A 62 -1.96 2.60 7.62
N ILE A 63 -1.29 3.01 8.70
CA ILE A 63 0.06 2.55 9.05
C ILE A 63 0.04 1.04 9.32
N LEU A 64 -0.95 0.57 10.09
CA LEU A 64 -1.14 -0.86 10.35
C LEU A 64 -1.42 -1.65 9.08
N ALA A 65 -2.24 -1.14 8.15
CA ALA A 65 -2.50 -1.78 6.87
C ALA A 65 -1.19 -2.01 6.10
N VAL A 66 -0.37 -0.97 5.98
CA VAL A 66 0.91 -1.00 5.26
C VAL A 66 1.90 -1.95 5.95
N SER A 67 1.83 -2.10 7.27
CA SER A 67 2.64 -3.06 8.04
C SER A 67 2.18 -4.52 7.90
N VAL A 68 0.87 -4.77 7.78
CA VAL A 68 0.29 -6.12 7.66
C VAL A 68 0.46 -6.71 6.26
N ASP A 69 0.41 -5.88 5.22
CA ASP A 69 0.53 -6.30 3.82
C ASP A 69 1.81 -7.12 3.50
N PRO A 70 3.02 -6.74 3.96
CA PRO A 70 4.24 -7.55 3.77
C PRO A 70 4.20 -8.92 4.43
N LEU A 71 3.30 -9.19 5.39
CA LEU A 71 3.16 -10.53 6.00
C LEU A 71 2.82 -11.60 4.95
N PHE A 72 2.10 -11.22 3.90
CA PHE A 72 1.77 -12.14 2.81
C PHE A 72 3.00 -12.59 2.02
N LEU A 73 4.09 -11.81 2.02
CA LEU A 73 5.34 -12.16 1.35
C LEU A 73 6.11 -13.27 2.09
N TYR A 74 5.80 -13.50 3.37
CA TYR A 74 6.37 -14.58 4.18
C TYR A 74 5.59 -15.89 4.09
N LEU A 75 4.48 -15.94 3.34
CA LEU A 75 3.65 -17.14 3.20
C LEU A 75 4.37 -18.28 2.50
N PRO A 76 5.07 -18.08 1.37
CA PRO A 76 5.79 -19.18 0.75
C PRO A 76 6.97 -19.59 1.64
N PHE A 77 7.27 -20.87 1.71
CA PHE A 77 8.42 -21.39 2.47
C PHE A 77 8.99 -22.65 1.79
N VAL A 78 10.22 -23.02 2.14
CA VAL A 78 10.82 -24.28 1.68
C VAL A 78 10.59 -25.36 2.73
N ASN A 79 9.96 -26.47 2.35
CA ASN A 79 9.98 -27.67 3.16
C ASN A 79 11.30 -28.41 2.87
N ASP A 80 12.24 -28.34 3.82
CA ASP A 80 13.57 -28.92 3.63
C ASP A 80 13.56 -30.46 3.58
N LYS A 81 12.59 -31.11 4.26
CA LYS A 81 12.45 -32.57 4.23
C LYS A 81 11.95 -33.06 2.88
N GLU A 82 10.90 -32.42 2.39
CA GLU A 82 10.27 -32.82 1.12
C GLU A 82 10.90 -32.19 -0.12
N LYS A 83 11.85 -31.26 0.07
CA LYS A 83 12.48 -30.44 -0.98
C LYS A 83 11.43 -29.86 -1.94
N CYS A 84 10.43 -29.19 -1.36
CA CYS A 84 9.33 -28.57 -2.08
C CYS A 84 9.00 -27.18 -1.51
N ILE A 85 8.38 -26.33 -2.33
CA ILE A 85 7.89 -25.02 -1.90
C ILE A 85 6.43 -25.16 -1.47
N GLY A 86 6.13 -24.71 -0.25
CA GLY A 86 4.80 -24.72 0.34
C GLY A 86 4.29 -23.31 0.65
N ILE A 87 3.07 -23.24 1.20
CA ILE A 87 2.45 -22.01 1.73
C ILE A 87 2.08 -22.25 3.19
N ASP A 88 2.53 -21.38 4.08
CA ASP A 88 2.22 -21.43 5.51
C ASP A 88 0.75 -21.09 5.74
N LYS A 89 -0.06 -22.11 6.02
CA LYS A 89 -1.50 -21.97 6.24
C LYS A 89 -1.81 -21.16 7.50
N ARG A 90 -1.01 -21.30 8.57
CA ARG A 90 -1.26 -20.60 9.84
C ARG A 90 -1.03 -19.10 9.65
N LEU A 91 0.10 -18.73 9.04
CA LEU A 91 0.39 -17.34 8.72
C LEU A 91 -0.64 -16.76 7.74
N ALA A 92 -1.10 -17.56 6.77
CA ALA A 92 -2.12 -17.13 5.81
C ALA A 92 -3.45 -16.75 6.51
N ILE A 93 -3.92 -17.58 7.44
CA ILE A 93 -5.12 -17.29 8.24
C ILE A 93 -4.92 -16.02 9.07
N ILE A 94 -3.78 -15.88 9.76
CA ILE A 94 -3.50 -14.71 10.60
C ILE A 94 -3.45 -13.42 9.74
N ALA A 95 -2.67 -13.42 8.65
CA ALA A 95 -2.50 -12.26 7.78
C ALA A 95 -3.83 -11.82 7.13
N THR A 96 -4.62 -12.77 6.63
CA THR A 96 -5.95 -12.47 6.06
C THR A 96 -6.93 -11.95 7.10
N THR A 97 -6.91 -12.49 8.32
CA THR A 97 -7.78 -12.03 9.41
C THR A 97 -7.44 -10.59 9.81
N LEU A 98 -6.15 -10.30 10.07
CA LEU A 98 -5.68 -8.95 10.39
C LEU A 98 -6.02 -7.97 9.27
N ARG A 99 -5.78 -8.34 8.01
CA ARG A 99 -6.10 -7.52 6.84
C ARG A 99 -7.59 -7.21 6.77
N THR A 100 -8.45 -8.20 6.98
CA THR A 100 -9.91 -8.03 6.92
C THR A 100 -10.43 -7.10 8.03
N VAL A 101 -9.90 -7.22 9.25
CA VAL A 101 -10.25 -6.32 10.36
C VAL A 101 -9.86 -4.87 10.03
N ILE A 102 -8.65 -4.64 9.53
CA ILE A 102 -8.18 -3.30 9.16
C ILE A 102 -9.00 -2.72 8.00
N ASP A 103 -9.25 -3.52 6.96
CA ASP A 103 -10.04 -3.12 5.80
C ASP A 103 -11.50 -2.80 6.17
N SER A 104 -12.09 -3.49 7.16
CA SER A 104 -13.44 -3.19 7.66
C SER A 104 -13.53 -1.80 8.34
N PHE A 105 -12.52 -1.44 9.13
CA PHE A 105 -12.43 -0.12 9.74
C PHE A 105 -12.30 0.96 8.66
N TYR A 106 -11.56 0.66 7.60
CA TYR A 106 -11.37 1.57 6.50
C TYR A 106 -12.65 1.75 5.66
N LEU A 107 -13.40 0.69 5.39
CA LEU A 107 -14.73 0.78 4.75
C LEU A 107 -15.68 1.68 5.55
N PHE A 108 -15.65 1.57 6.88
CA PHE A 108 -16.42 2.46 7.75
C PHE A 108 -16.00 3.93 7.56
N HIS A 109 -14.70 4.22 7.47
CA HIS A 109 -14.22 5.58 7.19
C HIS A 109 -14.65 6.10 5.81
N MET A 110 -14.57 5.26 4.76
CA MET A 110 -15.08 5.60 3.43
C MET A 110 -16.57 5.96 3.49
N ALA A 111 -17.37 5.21 4.26
CA ALA A 111 -18.79 5.52 4.44
C ALA A 111 -19.01 6.88 5.14
N LEU A 112 -18.17 7.23 6.13
CA LEU A 112 -18.20 8.54 6.78
C LEU A 112 -17.87 9.67 5.80
N ARG A 113 -16.94 9.46 4.85
CA ARG A 113 -16.57 10.50 3.84
C ARG A 113 -17.75 10.93 2.96
N PHE A 114 -18.71 10.05 2.69
CA PHE A 114 -19.96 10.41 2.00
C PHE A 114 -20.93 11.26 2.86
N ARG A 115 -20.68 11.35 4.17
CA ARG A 115 -21.52 12.06 5.15
C ARG A 115 -20.80 13.21 5.84
N THR A 116 -19.56 13.53 5.47
CA THR A 116 -18.80 14.66 6.03
C THR A 116 -18.92 15.87 5.12
N ALA A 117 -19.35 17.01 5.69
CA ALA A 117 -19.37 18.28 4.97
C ALA A 117 -17.95 18.77 4.66
N PHE A 118 -17.79 19.60 3.62
CA PHE A 118 -16.48 20.14 3.25
C PHE A 118 -16.50 21.65 3.10
N VAL A 119 -15.35 22.28 3.35
CA VAL A 119 -15.18 23.73 3.14
C VAL A 119 -14.93 24.02 1.65
N ALA A 120 -15.75 24.88 1.04
CA ALA A 120 -15.63 25.24 -0.37
C ALA A 120 -14.28 25.92 -0.67
N PRO A 121 -13.49 25.47 -1.68
CA PRO A 121 -12.16 26.04 -1.95
C PRO A 121 -12.17 27.55 -2.23
N SER A 122 -13.19 28.04 -2.94
CA SER A 122 -13.38 29.47 -3.25
C SER A 122 -13.56 30.33 -2.00
N SER A 123 -14.18 29.79 -0.95
CA SER A 123 -14.42 30.48 0.32
C SER A 123 -13.21 30.53 1.25
N ARG A 124 -12.17 29.71 0.99
CA ARG A 124 -10.91 29.71 1.76
C ARG A 124 -10.09 30.98 1.51
N VAL A 125 -10.15 31.53 0.30
CA VAL A 125 -9.39 32.73 -0.12
C VAL A 125 -9.94 34.00 0.53
N PHE A 126 -11.21 34.00 0.94
CA PHE A 126 -11.88 35.12 1.61
C PHE A 126 -11.97 34.97 3.15
N GLY A 127 -11.28 33.99 3.73
CA GLY A 127 -11.20 33.80 5.19
C GLY A 127 -12.49 33.37 5.90
N ARG A 128 -13.62 33.25 5.20
CA ARG A 128 -14.93 32.89 5.80
C ARG A 128 -15.26 31.39 5.77
N GLY A 129 -14.67 30.62 4.87
CA GLY A 129 -14.81 29.15 4.84
C GLY A 129 -16.26 28.65 4.90
N GLU A 130 -16.99 28.73 3.79
CA GLU A 130 -18.38 28.24 3.69
C GLU A 130 -18.42 26.71 3.68
N LEU A 131 -19.25 26.14 4.55
CA LEU A 131 -19.43 24.70 4.71
C LEU A 131 -20.51 24.20 3.76
N VAL A 132 -20.14 23.33 2.82
CA VAL A 132 -21.07 22.69 1.89
C VAL A 132 -21.63 21.42 2.55
N ILE A 133 -22.93 21.43 2.81
CA ILE A 133 -23.68 20.33 3.45
C ILE A 133 -24.57 19.57 2.45
N ASP A 134 -24.51 19.84 1.15
CA ASP A 134 -25.41 19.18 0.19
C ASP A 134 -24.92 17.75 -0.16
N PRO A 135 -25.68 16.66 0.15
CA PRO A 135 -25.20 15.29 -0.04
C PRO A 135 -24.77 14.92 -1.47
N PRO A 136 -25.48 15.32 -2.55
CA PRO A 136 -25.05 15.08 -3.91
C PRO A 136 -23.71 15.77 -4.25
N GLN A 137 -23.48 16.98 -3.73
CA GLN A 137 -22.22 17.69 -3.94
C GLN A 137 -21.06 17.04 -3.18
N ILE A 138 -21.29 16.61 -1.94
CA ILE A 138 -20.33 15.84 -1.14
C ILE A 138 -19.95 14.54 -1.88
N ALA A 139 -20.96 13.77 -2.29
CA ALA A 139 -20.75 12.50 -2.99
C ALA A 139 -20.00 12.70 -4.31
N LYS A 140 -20.42 13.68 -5.14
CA LYS A 140 -19.76 13.99 -6.42
C LYS A 140 -18.28 14.34 -6.21
N ARG A 141 -17.98 15.20 -5.23
CA ARG A 141 -16.60 15.57 -4.92
C ARG A 141 -15.76 14.37 -4.50
N TYR A 142 -16.27 13.54 -3.59
CA TYR A 142 -15.54 12.37 -3.10
C TYR A 142 -15.30 11.34 -4.20
N LEU A 143 -16.33 11.05 -5.01
CA LEU A 143 -16.26 10.13 -6.15
C LEU A 143 -15.21 10.56 -7.19
N GLN A 144 -15.09 11.87 -7.45
CA GLN A 144 -14.18 12.41 -8.46
C GLN A 144 -12.71 12.50 -7.99
N GLN A 145 -12.46 12.60 -6.67
CA GLN A 145 -11.12 12.90 -6.14
C GLN A 145 -10.42 11.71 -5.47
N TYR A 146 -11.10 11.01 -4.56
CA TYR A 146 -10.44 10.06 -3.64
C TYR A 146 -11.01 8.64 -3.72
N PHE A 147 -12.30 8.50 -4.07
CA PHE A 147 -13.01 7.23 -4.00
C PHE A 147 -12.33 6.09 -4.76
N ILE A 148 -11.77 6.34 -5.95
CA ILE A 148 -11.12 5.29 -6.76
C ILE A 148 -9.91 4.72 -6.03
N ILE A 149 -9.04 5.59 -5.48
CA ILE A 149 -7.85 5.15 -4.74
C ILE A 149 -8.28 4.39 -3.47
N ASP A 150 -9.26 4.94 -2.75
CA ASP A 150 -9.80 4.34 -1.54
C ASP A 150 -10.38 2.94 -1.84
N PHE A 151 -11.21 2.82 -2.87
CA PHE A 151 -11.81 1.56 -3.32
C PHE A 151 -10.75 0.53 -3.72
N LEU A 152 -9.80 0.90 -4.58
CA LEU A 152 -8.73 0.00 -5.03
C LEU A 152 -7.86 -0.49 -3.86
N SER A 153 -7.67 0.35 -2.83
CA SER A 153 -6.88 -0.01 -1.65
C SER A 153 -7.53 -1.11 -0.80
N VAL A 154 -8.85 -1.29 -0.86
CA VAL A 154 -9.62 -2.18 0.04
C VAL A 154 -10.03 -3.49 -0.62
N LEU A 155 -9.87 -3.60 -1.94
CA LEU A 155 -10.23 -4.81 -2.66
C LEU A 155 -9.64 -6.06 -1.97
N PRO A 156 -10.47 -7.06 -1.61
CA PRO A 156 -10.01 -8.20 -0.81
C PRO A 156 -9.31 -9.28 -1.67
N LEU A 157 -8.47 -8.89 -2.63
CA LEU A 157 -7.86 -9.82 -3.59
C LEU A 157 -6.92 -10.85 -2.92
N PRO A 158 -6.02 -10.48 -1.98
CA PRO A 158 -5.21 -11.45 -1.25
C PRO A 158 -6.08 -12.42 -0.44
N GLN A 159 -7.14 -11.92 0.19
CA GLN A 159 -8.07 -12.75 0.97
C GLN A 159 -8.76 -13.78 0.08
N ILE A 160 -9.26 -13.38 -1.10
CA ILE A 160 -9.92 -14.30 -2.04
C ILE A 160 -8.95 -15.40 -2.50
N VAL A 161 -7.71 -15.04 -2.85
CA VAL A 161 -6.71 -16.02 -3.33
C VAL A 161 -6.26 -16.97 -2.23
N VAL A 162 -6.02 -16.46 -1.02
CA VAL A 162 -5.68 -17.31 0.14
C VAL A 162 -6.85 -18.22 0.50
N TRP A 163 -8.08 -17.71 0.54
CA TRP A 163 -9.24 -18.50 0.90
C TRP A 163 -9.51 -19.62 -0.11
N ARG A 164 -9.38 -19.32 -1.41
CA ARG A 164 -9.42 -20.35 -2.47
C ARG A 164 -8.35 -21.42 -2.24
N PHE A 165 -7.12 -21.04 -1.89
CA PHE A 165 -6.06 -21.99 -1.60
C PHE A 165 -6.36 -22.86 -0.37
N LEU A 166 -6.87 -22.26 0.71
CA LEU A 166 -7.18 -22.98 1.95
C LEU A 166 -8.33 -23.97 1.77
N TYR A 167 -9.33 -23.64 0.94
CA TYR A 167 -10.50 -24.49 0.70
C TYR A 167 -10.29 -25.53 -0.41
N THR A 168 -9.31 -25.32 -1.31
CA THR A 168 -9.03 -26.31 -2.37
C THR A 168 -8.11 -27.40 -1.82
N SER A 169 -8.55 -28.66 -1.92
CA SER A 169 -7.74 -29.80 -1.51
C SER A 169 -6.59 -30.08 -2.48
N ARG A 170 -5.40 -30.31 -1.93
CA ARG A 170 -4.15 -30.79 -2.59
C ARG A 170 -3.32 -29.69 -3.26
N GLY A 171 -2.00 -29.84 -3.17
CA GLY A 171 -0.98 -28.85 -3.51
C GLY A 171 -0.90 -28.38 -4.96
N ALA A 172 -1.80 -28.86 -5.82
CA ALA A 172 -1.95 -28.50 -7.22
C ALA A 172 -2.05 -26.98 -7.46
N ASN A 173 -2.38 -26.19 -6.43
CA ASN A 173 -2.53 -24.73 -6.53
C ASN A 173 -1.37 -23.92 -5.95
N VAL A 174 -0.36 -24.50 -5.31
CA VAL A 174 0.70 -23.72 -4.63
C VAL A 174 1.42 -22.78 -5.61
N LEU A 175 1.79 -23.28 -6.80
CA LEU A 175 2.44 -22.47 -7.83
C LEU A 175 1.55 -21.30 -8.27
N ALA A 176 0.30 -21.58 -8.63
CA ALA A 176 -0.66 -20.58 -9.09
C ALA A 176 -0.96 -19.54 -8.01
N THR A 177 -1.20 -19.99 -6.77
CA THR A 177 -1.44 -19.14 -5.61
C THR A 177 -0.24 -18.25 -5.32
N LYS A 178 0.98 -18.79 -5.30
CA LYS A 178 2.21 -18.01 -5.08
C LYS A 178 2.39 -16.92 -6.15
N GLN A 179 2.21 -17.27 -7.42
CA GLN A 179 2.31 -16.31 -8.53
C GLN A 179 1.24 -15.22 -8.44
N ALA A 180 -0.01 -15.59 -8.18
CA ALA A 180 -1.11 -14.65 -8.02
C ALA A 180 -0.89 -13.71 -6.83
N LEU A 181 -0.54 -14.26 -5.66
CA LEU A 181 -0.27 -13.46 -4.46
C LEU A 181 0.85 -12.46 -4.69
N ARG A 182 1.97 -12.88 -5.29
CA ARG A 182 3.08 -11.97 -5.62
C ARG A 182 2.61 -10.77 -6.44
N CYS A 183 1.86 -11.00 -7.51
CA CYS A 183 1.38 -9.93 -8.38
C CYS A 183 0.34 -9.05 -7.67
N ILE A 184 -0.63 -9.66 -6.98
CA ILE A 184 -1.71 -8.96 -6.30
C ILE A 184 -1.18 -8.07 -5.19
N ILE A 185 -0.26 -8.58 -4.35
CA ILE A 185 0.31 -7.81 -3.24
C ILE A 185 1.00 -6.57 -3.80
N LEU A 186 1.88 -6.71 -4.81
CA LEU A 186 2.59 -5.57 -5.40
C LEU A 186 1.64 -4.52 -5.99
N ILE A 187 0.62 -4.95 -6.72
CA ILE A 187 -0.35 -4.03 -7.36
C ILE A 187 -1.20 -3.32 -6.30
N GLN A 188 -1.68 -4.03 -5.28
CA GLN A 188 -2.51 -3.44 -4.22
C GLN A 188 -1.71 -2.59 -3.23
N TYR A 189 -0.41 -2.80 -3.13
CA TYR A 189 0.44 -2.03 -2.24
C TYR A 189 0.52 -0.56 -2.65
N ILE A 190 0.51 -0.29 -3.97
CA ILE A 190 0.57 1.08 -4.52
C ILE A 190 -0.56 1.97 -4.01
N PRO A 191 -1.86 1.65 -4.21
CA PRO A 191 -2.96 2.48 -3.70
C PRO A 191 -2.95 2.57 -2.17
N ARG A 192 -2.46 1.54 -1.45
CA ARG A 192 -2.33 1.56 0.02
C ARG A 192 -1.29 2.56 0.52
N ILE A 193 -0.16 2.70 -0.18
CA ILE A 193 0.83 3.74 0.13
C ILE A 193 0.28 5.12 -0.24
N ILE A 194 -0.30 5.28 -1.43
CA ILE A 194 -0.83 6.58 -1.89
C ILE A 194 -1.85 7.15 -0.91
N ARG A 195 -2.66 6.28 -0.29
CA ARG A 195 -3.62 6.63 0.75
C ARG A 195 -3.01 7.23 2.02
N ILE A 196 -1.73 7.01 2.29
CA ILE A 196 -0.99 7.68 3.39
C ILE A 196 -0.73 9.16 3.04
N TYR A 197 -0.77 9.56 1.76
CA TYR A 197 -0.42 10.93 1.39
C TYR A 197 -1.45 11.99 1.84
N PRO A 198 -2.78 11.84 1.58
CA PRO A 198 -3.80 12.74 2.14
C PRO A 198 -3.76 12.82 3.66
N LEU A 199 -3.27 11.76 4.30
CA LEU A 199 -3.10 11.65 5.73
C LEU A 199 -1.95 12.53 6.25
N SER A 200 -0.83 12.58 5.53
CA SER A 200 0.36 13.33 5.94
C SER A 200 0.14 14.84 5.92
N SER A 201 -0.71 15.35 5.02
CA SER A 201 -1.10 16.76 4.97
C SER A 201 -2.14 17.12 6.04
N GLU A 202 -3.11 16.24 6.31
CA GLU A 202 -4.08 16.40 7.39
C GLU A 202 -3.40 16.29 8.76
N LEU A 203 -2.44 15.36 8.90
CA LEU A 203 -1.54 15.25 10.05
C LEU A 203 -0.68 16.49 10.17
N LYS A 204 0.04 17.00 9.15
CA LYS A 204 0.78 18.26 9.30
C LYS A 204 -0.11 19.42 9.78
N ARG A 205 -1.36 19.47 9.32
CA ARG A 205 -2.37 20.46 9.76
C ARG A 205 -2.83 20.24 11.21
N THR A 206 -2.94 18.99 11.67
CA THR A 206 -3.28 18.62 13.06
C THR A 206 -2.06 18.35 13.95
N ALA A 207 -0.85 18.31 13.41
CA ALA A 207 0.41 18.05 14.08
C ALA A 207 1.03 19.33 14.61
N GLY A 208 0.50 20.50 14.21
CA GLY A 208 0.51 21.63 15.13
C GLY A 208 -0.09 21.30 16.52
N VAL A 209 -0.83 20.19 16.66
CA VAL A 209 -1.42 19.66 17.91
C VAL A 209 -0.83 18.29 18.34
N PHE A 210 0.05 17.65 17.56
CA PHE A 210 0.68 16.35 17.90
C PHE A 210 2.22 16.36 17.92
N ALA A 211 2.84 17.27 17.16
CA ALA A 211 4.25 17.59 17.25
C ALA A 211 4.47 18.72 18.26
N GLU A 212 3.79 18.67 19.42
CA GLU A 212 4.08 19.59 20.52
C GLU A 212 5.52 19.40 21.06
N THR A 213 6.19 18.29 20.70
CA THR A 213 7.58 18.02 21.06
C THR A 213 8.38 17.44 19.88
N ALA A 214 9.64 17.87 19.73
CA ALA A 214 10.58 17.35 18.73
C ALA A 214 10.73 15.81 18.78
N TRP A 215 10.57 15.21 19.97
CA TRP A 215 10.62 13.77 20.21
C TRP A 215 9.52 12.99 19.48
N ALA A 216 8.29 13.53 19.40
CA ALA A 216 7.19 12.88 18.70
C ALA A 216 7.43 12.84 17.17
N GLY A 217 8.04 13.90 16.62
CA GLY A 217 8.46 13.95 15.22
C GLY A 217 9.55 12.92 14.92
N ALA A 218 10.60 12.86 15.74
CA ALA A 218 11.67 11.88 15.60
C ALA A 218 11.15 10.43 15.67
N ALA A 219 10.27 10.13 16.64
CA ALA A 219 9.65 8.81 16.77
C ALA A 219 8.81 8.43 15.53
N TYR A 220 8.09 9.38 14.94
CA TYR A 220 7.32 9.14 13.71
C TYR A 220 8.22 8.82 12.51
N TYR A 221 9.30 9.57 12.29
CA TYR A 221 10.23 9.28 11.20
C TYR A 221 10.96 7.95 11.42
N LEU A 222 11.34 7.63 12.66
CA LEU A 222 11.89 6.33 13.01
C LEU A 222 10.90 5.19 12.72
N LEU A 223 9.62 5.37 13.05
CA LEU A 223 8.57 4.39 12.74
C LEU A 223 8.46 4.13 11.23
N LEU A 224 8.49 5.19 10.40
CA LEU A 224 8.49 5.06 8.95
C LEU A 224 9.74 4.34 8.43
N TYR A 225 10.89 4.61 9.05
CA TYR A 225 12.16 3.94 8.72
C TYR A 225 12.11 2.44 9.05
N MET A 226 11.57 2.08 10.21
CA MET A 226 11.34 0.70 10.61
C MET A 226 10.34 0.00 9.70
N LEU A 227 9.27 0.69 9.28
CA LEU A 227 8.29 0.17 8.33
C LEU A 227 8.92 -0.08 6.95
N ALA A 228 9.74 0.84 6.44
CA ALA A 228 10.51 0.62 5.21
C ALA A 228 11.43 -0.60 5.32
N SER A 229 12.12 -0.74 6.46
CA SER A 229 13.00 -1.89 6.75
C SER A 229 12.25 -3.22 6.75
N HIS A 230 11.06 -3.26 7.35
CA HIS A 230 10.16 -4.42 7.34
C HIS A 230 9.77 -4.81 5.90
N ILE A 231 9.36 -3.84 5.09
CA ILE A 231 8.96 -4.08 3.68
C ILE A 231 10.12 -4.63 2.88
N VAL A 232 11.30 -4.01 2.99
CA VAL A 232 12.53 -4.44 2.31
C VAL A 232 12.92 -5.86 2.73
N GLY A 233 12.88 -6.14 4.04
CA GLY A 233 13.17 -7.47 4.58
C GLY A 233 12.23 -8.55 4.05
N ALA A 234 10.93 -8.24 3.99
CA ALA A 234 9.91 -9.15 3.46
C ALA A 234 10.05 -9.39 1.95
N LEU A 235 10.38 -8.34 1.18
CA LEU A 235 10.69 -8.47 -0.25
C LEU A 235 11.94 -9.32 -0.46
N TRP A 236 13.01 -9.09 0.31
CA TRP A 236 14.23 -9.90 0.24
C TRP A 236 13.96 -11.37 0.53
N TYR A 237 13.16 -11.67 1.55
CA TYR A 237 12.72 -13.04 1.86
C TYR A 237 12.02 -13.71 0.68
N LEU A 238 11.02 -13.05 0.10
CA LEU A 238 10.29 -13.61 -1.04
C LEU A 238 11.19 -13.77 -2.27
N LEU A 239 12.04 -12.78 -2.55
CA LEU A 239 12.96 -12.83 -3.68
C LEU A 239 14.01 -13.95 -3.51
N ALA A 240 14.45 -14.23 -2.29
CA ALA A 240 15.32 -15.38 -2.01
C ALA A 240 14.62 -16.71 -2.34
N LEU A 241 13.34 -16.85 -1.98
CA LEU A 241 12.53 -18.01 -2.36
C LEU A 241 12.32 -18.12 -3.88
N GLU A 242 12.09 -17.00 -4.57
CA GLU A 242 11.99 -16.99 -6.04
C GLU A 242 13.32 -17.34 -6.72
N ARG A 243 14.44 -16.90 -6.14
CA ARG A 243 15.77 -17.24 -6.63
C ARG A 243 16.06 -18.73 -6.44
N ASN A 244 15.73 -19.30 -5.28
CA ASN A 244 15.81 -20.74 -5.02
C ASN A 244 14.91 -21.54 -5.98
N ASN A 245 13.65 -21.12 -6.14
CA ASN A 245 12.72 -21.72 -7.09
C ASN A 245 13.24 -21.68 -8.54
N SER A 246 13.96 -20.62 -8.92
CA SER A 246 14.58 -20.51 -10.25
C SER A 246 15.71 -21.51 -10.43
N CYS A 247 16.55 -21.69 -9.40
CA CYS A 247 17.59 -22.73 -9.42
C CYS A 247 16.97 -24.13 -9.52
N TRP A 248 16.01 -24.44 -8.65
CA TRP A 248 15.31 -25.73 -8.66
C TRP A 248 14.60 -26.00 -9.98
N SER A 249 13.94 -24.98 -10.55
CA SER A 249 13.29 -25.09 -11.86
C SER A 249 14.31 -25.38 -12.97
N ARG A 250 15.51 -24.81 -12.90
CA ARG A 250 16.59 -25.08 -13.86
C ARG A 250 17.11 -26.51 -13.70
N ALA A 251 17.39 -26.96 -12.48
CA ALA A 251 17.84 -28.33 -12.19
C ALA A 251 16.80 -29.39 -12.63
N CYS A 252 15.52 -29.12 -12.34
CA CYS A 252 14.40 -29.95 -12.77
C CYS A 252 14.29 -30.03 -14.29
N ARG A 253 14.40 -28.89 -15.00
CA ARG A 253 14.36 -28.87 -16.47
C ARG A 253 15.50 -29.66 -17.10
N ASN A 254 16.69 -29.63 -16.50
CA ASN A 254 17.82 -30.42 -16.98
C ASN A 254 17.63 -31.93 -16.76
N ASN A 255 16.80 -32.33 -15.78
CA ASN A 255 16.40 -33.71 -15.50
C ASN A 255 14.94 -33.98 -15.92
N SER A 256 14.55 -33.52 -17.11
CA SER A 256 13.15 -33.51 -17.56
C SER A 256 12.47 -34.88 -17.64
N GLN A 257 13.24 -35.97 -17.73
CA GLN A 257 12.69 -37.35 -17.72
C GLN A 257 12.05 -37.69 -16.37
N ASP A 258 12.69 -37.28 -15.28
CA ASP A 258 12.29 -37.64 -13.92
C ASP A 258 11.68 -36.47 -13.13
N CYS A 259 11.73 -35.24 -13.66
CA CYS A 259 11.23 -34.05 -12.97
C CYS A 259 10.21 -33.25 -13.79
N LYS A 260 8.98 -33.16 -13.27
CA LYS A 260 7.97 -32.20 -13.71
C LYS A 260 8.01 -30.97 -12.81
N ARG A 261 7.80 -29.78 -13.39
CA ARG A 261 7.82 -28.50 -12.65
C ARG A 261 6.90 -28.49 -11.41
N ASN A 262 5.75 -29.18 -11.48
CA ASN A 262 4.81 -29.26 -10.36
C ASN A 262 5.36 -30.04 -9.15
N PHE A 263 6.32 -30.94 -9.36
CA PHE A 263 6.94 -31.72 -8.28
C PHE A 263 7.75 -30.87 -7.31
N LEU A 264 8.13 -29.65 -7.71
CA LEU A 264 8.83 -28.69 -6.85
C LEU A 264 7.91 -28.00 -5.82
N PHE A 265 6.60 -28.27 -5.86
CA PHE A 265 5.61 -27.67 -4.97
C PHE A 265 4.94 -28.73 -4.12
N CYS A 266 4.80 -28.46 -2.82
CA CYS A 266 4.29 -29.43 -1.85
C CYS A 266 2.80 -29.74 -2.08
N GLY A 267 2.38 -30.97 -1.78
CA GLY A 267 1.00 -31.44 -2.00
C GLY A 267 0.74 -32.03 -3.39
N ASN A 268 1.80 -32.36 -4.13
CA ASN A 268 1.78 -32.99 -5.46
C ASN A 268 2.39 -34.40 -5.45
N GLU A 269 2.48 -35.02 -4.27
CA GLU A 269 3.13 -36.33 -4.05
C GLU A 269 2.38 -37.47 -4.76
N ASP A 270 1.07 -37.32 -4.92
CA ASP A 270 0.19 -38.30 -5.60
C ASP A 270 0.28 -38.24 -7.14
N MET A 271 1.06 -37.31 -7.72
CA MET A 271 1.13 -37.17 -9.18
C MET A 271 1.96 -38.28 -9.83
N ASP A 272 1.51 -38.77 -10.99
CA ASP A 272 2.24 -39.77 -11.77
C ASP A 272 3.68 -39.33 -12.08
N GLY A 273 4.63 -40.18 -11.67
CA GLY A 273 6.07 -39.96 -11.81
C GLY A 273 6.74 -39.29 -10.60
N TYR A 274 5.98 -38.84 -9.58
CA TYR A 274 6.58 -38.21 -8.39
C TYR A 274 7.45 -39.18 -7.60
N ALA A 275 7.13 -40.48 -7.57
CA ALA A 275 7.95 -41.49 -6.86
C ALA A 275 9.38 -41.58 -7.41
N ALA A 276 9.56 -41.47 -8.73
CA ALA A 276 10.88 -41.43 -9.36
C ALA A 276 11.64 -40.17 -8.95
N TRP A 277 10.99 -39.00 -9.07
CA TRP A 277 11.55 -37.72 -8.59
C TRP A 277 11.96 -37.79 -7.12
N SER A 278 11.11 -38.35 -6.26
CA SER A 278 11.34 -38.40 -4.80
C SER A 278 12.62 -39.15 -4.44
N THR A 279 13.05 -40.09 -5.26
CA THR A 279 14.28 -40.87 -5.04
C THR A 279 15.54 -40.07 -5.38
N ILE A 280 15.45 -39.15 -6.34
CA ILE A 280 16.61 -38.40 -6.87
C ILE A 280 16.64 -36.92 -6.45
N LYS A 281 15.52 -36.37 -5.95
CA LYS A 281 15.31 -34.93 -5.73
C LYS A 281 16.41 -34.28 -4.91
N GLU A 282 16.86 -34.94 -3.85
CA GLU A 282 17.85 -34.39 -2.94
C GLU A 282 19.21 -34.26 -3.62
N SER A 283 19.69 -35.33 -4.28
CA SER A 283 20.96 -35.32 -5.03
C SER A 283 20.92 -34.28 -6.14
N VAL A 284 19.87 -34.27 -6.97
CA VAL A 284 19.74 -33.32 -8.09
C VAL A 284 19.77 -31.87 -7.60
N LEU A 285 19.01 -31.55 -6.55
CA LEU A 285 18.92 -30.19 -6.05
C LEU A 285 20.19 -29.76 -5.31
N GLN A 286 20.81 -30.62 -4.50
CA GLN A 286 22.05 -30.27 -3.80
C GLN A 286 23.21 -30.05 -4.77
N THR A 287 23.36 -30.89 -5.80
CA THR A 287 24.42 -30.75 -6.79
C THR A 287 24.26 -29.50 -7.65
N ASN A 288 23.04 -29.15 -8.06
CA ASN A 288 22.81 -28.02 -8.97
C ASN A 288 22.55 -26.68 -8.24
N CYS A 289 22.12 -26.74 -6.99
CA CYS A 289 21.74 -25.58 -6.18
C CYS A 289 22.40 -25.61 -4.79
N PRO A 290 23.74 -25.75 -4.69
CA PRO A 290 24.42 -25.77 -3.42
C PRO A 290 24.34 -24.40 -2.75
N VAL A 291 23.99 -24.41 -1.47
CA VAL A 291 23.85 -23.19 -0.66
C VAL A 291 25.04 -23.00 0.29
N ASN A 292 25.71 -24.10 0.65
CA ASN A 292 26.95 -24.09 1.43
C ASN A 292 28.12 -24.34 0.47
N VAL A 293 28.65 -23.27 -0.09
CA VAL A 293 29.79 -23.32 -1.01
C VAL A 293 31.02 -22.84 -0.25
N THR A 294 32.12 -23.58 -0.33
CA THR A 294 33.41 -23.19 0.22
C THR A 294 34.02 -22.03 -0.58
N ASP A 295 34.65 -21.08 0.12
CA ASP A 295 35.31 -19.94 -0.54
C ASP A 295 36.36 -20.43 -1.54
N GLY A 296 36.16 -20.13 -2.83
CA GLY A 296 37.07 -20.48 -3.93
C GLY A 296 36.46 -21.32 -5.05
N ASP A 297 35.33 -21.99 -4.81
CA ASP A 297 34.63 -22.75 -5.85
C ASP A 297 33.66 -21.86 -6.63
N SER A 298 33.56 -22.07 -7.95
CA SER A 298 32.53 -21.43 -8.78
C SER A 298 31.24 -22.26 -8.69
N PRO A 299 30.21 -21.81 -7.94
CA PRO A 299 29.01 -22.60 -7.80
C PRO A 299 28.25 -22.70 -9.13
N PRO A 300 27.53 -23.81 -9.38
CA PRO A 300 26.72 -23.98 -10.59
C PRO A 300 25.56 -22.97 -10.67
N PHE A 301 25.19 -22.37 -9.54
CA PHE A 301 24.19 -21.32 -9.46
C PHE A 301 24.57 -20.26 -8.44
N ASP A 302 24.67 -19.02 -8.89
CA ASP A 302 24.96 -17.87 -8.02
C ASP A 302 23.66 -17.28 -7.44
N PHE A 303 23.58 -17.28 -6.11
CA PHE A 303 22.46 -16.74 -5.33
C PHE A 303 22.65 -15.25 -4.94
N GLY A 304 23.85 -14.70 -5.07
CA GLY A 304 24.19 -13.33 -4.70
C GLY A 304 23.67 -12.92 -3.31
N ILE A 305 23.00 -11.78 -3.23
CA ILE A 305 22.46 -11.20 -1.98
C ILE A 305 21.44 -12.12 -1.28
N TYR A 306 20.88 -13.10 -1.98
CA TYR A 306 19.90 -14.04 -1.42
C TYR A 306 20.56 -15.24 -0.74
N LEU A 307 21.85 -15.48 -0.97
CA LEU A 307 22.58 -16.62 -0.43
C LEU A 307 22.42 -16.72 1.09
N ARG A 308 22.55 -15.59 1.81
CA ARG A 308 22.43 -15.52 3.27
C ARG A 308 21.05 -15.96 3.81
N ALA A 309 19.97 -15.70 3.07
CA ALA A 309 18.64 -16.18 3.46
C ALA A 309 18.52 -17.71 3.29
N LEU A 310 19.18 -18.27 2.27
CA LEU A 310 19.16 -19.70 2.01
C LEU A 310 20.07 -20.45 2.98
N SER A 311 21.31 -19.98 3.19
CA SER A 311 22.32 -20.67 4.02
C SER A 311 22.01 -20.62 5.51
N SER A 312 21.32 -19.58 5.97
CA SER A 312 20.82 -19.52 7.35
C SER A 312 19.65 -20.48 7.63
N GLY A 313 19.05 -21.08 6.60
CA GLY A 313 17.86 -21.93 6.73
C GLY A 313 16.58 -21.17 7.09
N ILE A 314 16.57 -19.83 7.06
CA ILE A 314 15.41 -19.03 7.48
C ILE A 314 14.19 -19.24 6.58
N VAL A 315 14.43 -19.52 5.30
CA VAL A 315 13.40 -19.87 4.31
C VAL A 315 12.68 -21.18 4.63
N SER A 316 13.33 -22.06 5.40
CA SER A 316 12.81 -23.36 5.83
C SER A 316 12.36 -23.38 7.30
N SER A 317 12.55 -22.27 8.02
CA SER A 317 12.19 -22.18 9.43
C SER A 317 10.67 -22.12 9.65
N ASN A 318 10.19 -22.92 10.60
CA ASN A 318 8.80 -22.90 11.10
C ASN A 318 8.53 -21.77 12.10
N SER A 319 9.59 -21.11 12.62
CA SER A 319 9.45 -19.99 13.56
C SER A 319 9.26 -18.68 12.81
N PHE A 320 8.02 -18.20 12.74
CA PHE A 320 7.71 -16.90 12.12
C PHE A 320 8.45 -15.74 12.79
N VAL A 321 8.61 -15.77 14.13
CA VAL A 321 9.28 -14.69 14.87
C VAL A 321 10.75 -14.57 14.46
N SER A 322 11.45 -15.70 14.37
CA SER A 322 12.84 -15.71 13.91
C SER A 322 12.95 -15.24 12.46
N LYS A 323 12.04 -15.69 11.59
CA LYS A 323 11.96 -15.27 10.19
C LYS A 323 11.75 -13.76 10.05
N TYR A 324 10.80 -13.22 10.80
CA TYR A 324 10.50 -11.80 10.82
C TYR A 324 11.70 -10.96 11.27
N PHE A 325 12.27 -11.23 12.44
CA PHE A 325 13.36 -10.41 12.98
C PHE A 325 14.65 -10.53 12.16
N PHE A 326 14.95 -11.72 11.61
CA PHE A 326 16.12 -11.90 10.76
C PHE A 326 16.01 -11.08 9.46
N CYS A 327 14.85 -11.09 8.82
CA CYS A 327 14.60 -10.31 7.61
C CYS A 327 14.47 -8.80 7.90
N LEU A 328 13.84 -8.42 9.01
CA LEU A 328 13.76 -7.03 9.47
C LEU A 328 15.17 -6.47 9.70
N TRP A 329 16.03 -7.23 10.38
CA TRP A 329 17.42 -6.86 10.60
C TRP A 329 18.16 -6.69 9.28
N TRP A 330 18.00 -7.61 8.33
CA TRP A 330 18.61 -7.47 7.00
C TRP A 330 18.16 -6.19 6.28
N GLY A 331 16.86 -5.89 6.31
CA GLY A 331 16.33 -4.67 5.70
C GLY A 331 16.84 -3.40 6.38
N LEU A 332 16.86 -3.39 7.72
CA LEU A 332 17.38 -2.29 8.53
C LEU A 332 18.86 -2.04 8.25
N GLN A 333 19.67 -3.09 8.24
CA GLN A 333 21.10 -3.03 7.97
C GLN A 333 21.36 -2.35 6.61
N ASN A 334 20.73 -2.84 5.54
CA ASN A 334 21.03 -2.35 4.19
C ASN A 334 20.43 -0.98 3.88
N LEU A 335 19.30 -0.61 4.48
CA LEU A 335 18.81 0.77 4.38
C LEU A 335 19.72 1.74 5.14
N SER A 336 20.29 1.32 6.27
CA SER A 336 21.16 2.16 7.10
C SER A 336 22.55 2.35 6.49
N THR A 337 23.06 1.34 5.78
CA THR A 337 24.37 1.38 5.13
C THR A 337 24.31 1.78 3.65
N LEU A 338 23.15 2.20 3.14
CA LEU A 338 22.97 2.56 1.73
C LEU A 338 23.32 1.40 0.77
N GLY A 339 23.14 0.16 1.22
CA GLY A 339 23.51 -1.06 0.48
C GLY A 339 25.01 -1.34 0.42
N GLN A 340 25.85 -0.62 1.18
CA GLN A 340 27.28 -0.91 1.28
C GLN A 340 27.47 -2.32 1.87
N GLY A 341 28.00 -3.23 1.05
CA GLY A 341 28.21 -4.63 1.40
C GLY A 341 27.31 -5.63 0.64
N LEU A 342 26.41 -5.18 -0.23
CA LEU A 342 25.66 -6.08 -1.11
C LEU A 342 26.58 -6.66 -2.20
N GLN A 343 26.73 -7.99 -2.20
CA GLN A 343 27.42 -8.73 -3.26
C GLN A 343 26.37 -9.35 -4.18
N THR A 344 26.17 -8.73 -5.35
CA THR A 344 25.16 -9.17 -6.32
C THR A 344 25.71 -10.18 -7.30
N SER A 345 24.88 -11.13 -7.74
CA SER A 345 25.16 -11.91 -8.95
C SER A 345 24.99 -11.05 -10.22
N THR A 346 25.23 -11.65 -11.39
CA THR A 346 24.95 -11.03 -12.70
C THR A 346 23.46 -11.01 -13.07
N TYR A 347 22.57 -11.46 -12.18
CA TYR A 347 21.13 -11.49 -12.43
C TYR A 347 20.51 -10.08 -12.41
N PRO A 348 19.91 -9.59 -13.52
CA PRO A 348 19.45 -8.20 -13.60
C PRO A 348 18.39 -7.82 -12.54
N GLY A 349 17.49 -8.73 -12.19
CA GLY A 349 16.44 -8.45 -11.21
C GLY A 349 16.99 -8.19 -9.80
N GLU A 350 18.08 -8.86 -9.44
CA GLU A 350 18.79 -8.63 -8.19
C GLU A 350 19.54 -7.29 -8.21
N VAL A 351 20.25 -7.00 -9.31
CA VAL A 351 20.98 -5.74 -9.47
C VAL A 351 20.04 -4.54 -9.39
N ILE A 352 18.89 -4.59 -10.06
CA ILE A 352 17.86 -3.54 -10.00
C ILE A 352 17.33 -3.37 -8.57
N PHE A 353 17.07 -4.47 -7.85
CA PHE A 353 16.62 -4.42 -6.46
C PHE A 353 17.67 -3.77 -5.54
N SER A 354 18.96 -4.13 -5.71
CA SER A 354 20.07 -3.53 -4.94
C SER A 354 20.25 -2.04 -5.23
N ILE A 355 20.12 -1.61 -6.49
CA ILE A 355 20.16 -0.19 -6.87
C ILE A 355 19.01 0.57 -6.21
N ALA A 356 17.79 0.04 -6.28
CA ALA A 356 16.62 0.65 -5.65
C ALA A 356 16.79 0.76 -4.13
N LEU A 357 17.38 -0.27 -3.50
CA LEU A 357 17.68 -0.30 -2.08
C LEU A 357 18.69 0.77 -1.66
N ALA A 358 19.77 0.96 -2.42
CA ALA A 358 20.76 2.00 -2.17
C ALA A 358 20.17 3.41 -2.29
N ILE A 359 19.38 3.66 -3.33
CA ILE A 359 18.68 4.95 -3.53
C ILE A 359 17.68 5.20 -2.40
N ALA A 360 16.87 4.20 -2.04
CA ALA A 360 15.89 4.32 -0.96
C ALA A 360 16.57 4.58 0.40
N GLY A 361 17.66 3.87 0.70
CA GLY A 361 18.46 4.11 1.90
C GLY A 361 18.97 5.55 1.97
N LEU A 362 19.48 6.09 0.84
CA LEU A 362 20.01 7.46 0.78
C LEU A 362 18.93 8.50 1.06
N LEU A 363 17.77 8.36 0.42
CA LEU A 363 16.64 9.27 0.60
C LEU A 363 16.10 9.20 2.03
N LEU A 364 15.92 8.01 2.58
CA LEU A 364 15.39 7.85 3.94
C LEU A 364 16.36 8.38 5.00
N PHE A 365 17.66 8.13 4.85
CA PHE A 365 18.67 8.64 5.77
C PHE A 365 18.77 10.17 5.73
N ALA A 366 18.75 10.76 4.53
CA ALA A 366 18.71 12.21 4.35
C ALA A 366 17.44 12.84 4.96
N LEU A 367 16.28 12.21 4.78
CA LEU A 367 15.02 12.67 5.39
C LEU A 367 15.05 12.60 6.91
N LEU A 368 15.64 11.54 7.49
CA LEU A 368 15.74 11.41 8.94
C LEU A 368 16.63 12.51 9.54
N ILE A 369 17.83 12.70 9.00
CA ILE A 369 18.76 13.74 9.48
C ILE A 369 18.18 15.13 9.29
N GLY A 370 17.67 15.43 8.09
CA GLY A 370 17.16 16.75 7.76
C GLY A 370 16.01 17.20 8.67
N ASN A 371 15.13 16.27 9.07
CA ASN A 371 14.01 16.59 9.97
C ASN A 371 14.36 16.50 11.46
N MET A 372 15.51 15.96 11.84
CA MET A 372 15.99 15.99 13.23
C MET A 372 16.80 17.26 13.55
N GLN A 373 17.38 17.89 12.53
CA GLN A 373 18.19 19.11 12.67
C GLN A 373 17.36 20.40 12.60
N THR A 374 16.14 20.35 12.06
CA THR A 374 15.16 21.44 12.01
C THR A 374 14.10 21.28 13.08
#